data_AF-A0A6P6SDP3-F1
#
_entry.id   AF-A0A6P6SDP3-F1
#
_cell.length_a   1.000
_cell.length_b   1.000
_cell.length_c   1.000
_cell.angle_alpha   90.00
_cell.angle_beta   90.00
_cell.angle_gamma   90.00
#
_symmetry.space_group_name_H-M   'P 1'
#
loop_
_entity.id
_entity.type
_entity.pdbx_description
1 polymer ?
#
loop_
_entity_poly.entity_id
_entity_poly.type
_entity_poly.pdbx_seq_one_letter_code
_entity_poly.pdbx_strand_id
1 'polypeptide(L)'
;MIRVSKLWRNWKSKVKSMYFIPYRRHRSWLLAHCPARVEEDQWPILVDYWSSEDVKKQSKINSKNRKKQKMPHRTGRKDHVNLREELRIKTGKEPSKLDVFIHSRQGKQMDELTSQTIATMNEEIQKLPETSRDDNFVKDILYENILGPEKPGRLRTYGVGATPKDVYRMSDNMNDGQKKAFEDAVNEKVEIIRGELREEMNSKLADFKEELIAQFEARMRASTCDLASLQRREMNAAKQSQISDSLEVGDRMNREVGTNDAEMYKEVGTNDAEINKCEMNKKVSSIADILENHHTKKKRSRTTCKRLA
;
A
#
# COMPACT_ATOMS: atom_id res chain seq x y z
N MET A 1 -35.80 7.51 24.42
CA MET A 1 -36.59 7.99 25.57
C MET A 1 -35.70 8.10 26.82
N ILE A 2 -35.57 9.28 27.44
CA ILE A 2 -34.76 9.45 28.66
C ILE A 2 -35.56 8.91 29.85
N ARG A 3 -35.01 7.91 30.57
CA ARG A 3 -35.67 7.34 31.75
C ARG A 3 -35.77 8.38 32.88
N VAL A 4 -36.93 8.50 33.51
CA VAL A 4 -37.17 9.38 34.68
C VAL A 4 -36.12 9.14 35.78
N SER A 5 -35.76 7.88 36.02
CA SER A 5 -34.71 7.50 36.98
C SER A 5 -33.32 8.08 36.67
N LYS A 6 -33.00 8.35 35.39
CA LYS A 6 -31.75 8.99 34.98
C LYS A 6 -31.80 10.49 35.26
N LEU A 7 -32.91 11.15 34.95
CA LEU A 7 -33.12 12.57 35.26
C LEU A 7 -33.03 12.82 36.76
N TRP A 8 -33.70 11.98 37.55
CA TRP A 8 -33.65 12.03 39.01
C TRP A 8 -32.22 11.90 39.56
N ARG A 9 -31.44 10.91 39.08
CA ARG A 9 -30.04 10.72 39.49
C ARG A 9 -29.16 11.92 39.11
N ASN A 10 -29.33 12.45 37.91
CA ASN A 10 -28.59 13.62 37.44
C ASN A 10 -28.92 14.86 38.28
N TRP A 11 -30.19 15.08 38.59
CA TRP A 11 -30.62 16.18 39.45
C TRP A 11 -30.06 16.04 40.86
N LYS A 12 -30.14 14.86 41.49
CA LYS A 12 -29.53 14.62 42.81
C LYS A 12 -28.02 14.86 42.80
N SER A 13 -27.33 14.49 41.72
CA SER A 13 -25.90 14.76 41.55
C SER A 13 -25.62 16.28 41.50
N LYS A 14 -26.47 17.04 40.82
CA LYS A 14 -26.36 18.51 40.75
C LYS A 14 -26.60 19.16 42.12
N VAL A 15 -27.66 18.76 42.82
CA VAL A 15 -27.96 19.24 44.19
C VAL A 15 -26.80 18.91 45.13
N LYS A 16 -26.30 17.68 45.12
CA LYS A 16 -25.14 17.28 45.92
C LYS A 16 -23.92 18.16 45.62
N SER A 17 -23.65 18.44 44.35
CA SER A 17 -22.50 19.25 43.94
C SER A 17 -22.60 20.71 44.36
N MET A 18 -23.79 21.29 44.32
CA MET A 18 -24.01 22.71 44.60
C MET A 18 -24.13 23.00 46.09
N TYR A 19 -24.82 22.13 46.84
CA TYR A 19 -25.19 22.40 48.23
C TYR A 19 -24.41 21.52 49.22
N PHE A 20 -24.26 20.22 48.95
CA PHE A 20 -23.62 19.32 49.91
C PHE A 20 -22.10 19.36 49.88
N ILE A 21 -21.46 19.26 48.70
CA ILE A 21 -20.01 19.15 48.58
C ILE A 21 -19.26 20.36 49.19
N PRO A 22 -19.65 21.62 48.93
CA PRO A 22 -18.94 22.79 49.46
C PRO A 22 -18.99 22.86 50.99
N TYR A 23 -20.10 22.42 51.60
CA TYR A 23 -20.34 22.54 53.04
C TYR A 23 -20.34 21.18 53.77
N ARG A 24 -19.74 20.14 53.17
CA ARG A 24 -19.76 18.76 53.70
C ARG A 24 -19.25 18.58 55.13
N ARG A 25 -18.50 19.55 55.66
CA ARG A 25 -17.96 19.57 57.04
C ARG A 25 -18.86 20.33 58.02
N HIS A 26 -19.83 21.10 57.52
CA HIS A 26 -20.68 22.00 58.30
C HIS A 26 -22.13 21.49 58.26
N ARG A 27 -22.40 20.41 58.99
CA ARG A 27 -23.72 19.76 59.00
C ARG A 27 -24.84 20.72 59.44
N SER A 28 -24.61 21.51 60.48
CA SER A 28 -25.59 22.51 60.96
C SER A 28 -25.95 23.52 59.87
N TRP A 29 -24.95 24.00 59.12
CA TRP A 29 -25.16 24.90 58.00
C TRP A 29 -25.99 24.24 56.89
N LEU A 30 -25.69 22.98 56.56
CA LEU A 30 -26.45 22.22 55.56
C LEU A 30 -27.92 22.09 55.95
N LEU A 31 -28.22 21.72 57.21
CA LEU A 31 -29.59 21.55 57.67
C LEU A 31 -30.39 22.86 57.67
N ALA A 32 -29.73 24.01 57.89
CA ALA A 32 -30.37 25.32 57.84
C ALA A 32 -30.59 25.87 56.42
N HIS A 33 -29.87 25.35 55.40
CA HIS A 33 -29.91 25.87 54.04
C HIS A 33 -30.41 24.79 53.06
N CYS A 34 -31.70 24.45 53.18
CA CYS A 34 -32.38 23.55 52.25
C CYS A 34 -32.52 24.22 50.86
N PRO A 35 -32.19 23.53 49.76
CA PRO A 35 -32.46 24.06 48.42
C PRO A 35 -33.97 24.15 48.17
N ALA A 36 -34.46 25.28 47.63
CA ALA A 36 -35.89 25.55 47.42
C ALA A 36 -36.68 24.52 46.57
N ARG A 37 -36.01 23.61 45.86
CA ARG A 37 -36.64 22.55 45.05
C ARG A 37 -36.60 21.17 45.72
N VAL A 38 -36.11 21.09 46.95
CA VAL A 38 -36.06 19.88 47.76
C VAL A 38 -37.03 20.09 48.92
N GLU A 39 -37.88 19.11 49.20
CA GLU A 39 -38.75 19.14 50.38
C GLU A 39 -37.90 19.16 51.65
N GLU A 40 -38.33 19.96 52.64
CA GLU A 40 -37.57 20.19 53.87
C GLU A 40 -37.37 18.92 54.70
N ASP A 41 -38.33 18.00 54.66
CA ASP A 41 -38.27 16.69 55.31
C ASP A 41 -37.26 15.73 54.66
N GLN A 42 -37.11 15.82 53.34
CA GLN A 42 -36.20 14.97 52.56
C GLN A 42 -34.74 15.41 52.66
N TRP A 43 -34.50 16.70 52.89
CA TRP A 43 -33.15 17.26 52.88
C TRP A 43 -32.23 16.69 53.99
N PRO A 44 -32.64 16.63 55.28
CA PRO A 44 -31.86 15.99 56.33
C PRO A 44 -31.50 14.54 55.99
N ILE A 45 -32.46 13.77 55.46
CA ILE A 45 -32.27 12.37 55.05
C ILE A 45 -31.18 12.27 53.96
N LEU A 46 -31.17 13.19 52.99
CA LEU A 46 -30.14 13.23 51.95
C LEU A 46 -28.77 13.61 52.49
N VAL A 47 -28.71 14.58 53.41
CA VAL A 47 -27.48 14.99 54.09
C VAL A 47 -26.88 13.83 54.88
N ASP A 48 -27.70 13.08 55.63
CA ASP A 48 -27.29 11.86 56.33
C ASP A 48 -26.82 10.77 55.38
N TYR A 49 -27.60 10.49 54.34
CA TYR A 49 -27.25 9.50 53.33
C TYR A 49 -25.90 9.80 52.67
N TRP A 50 -25.63 11.04 52.26
CA TRP A 50 -24.34 11.40 51.66
C TRP A 50 -23.19 11.46 52.66
N SER A 51 -23.49 11.64 53.96
CA SER A 51 -22.52 11.65 55.05
C SER A 51 -22.17 10.25 55.56
N SER A 52 -23.01 9.24 55.29
CA SER A 52 -22.77 7.85 55.66
C SER A 52 -21.47 7.29 55.09
N GLU A 53 -20.75 6.52 55.91
CA GLU A 53 -19.48 5.92 55.52
C GLU A 53 -19.64 4.88 54.41
N ASP A 54 -20.77 4.17 54.38
CA ASP A 54 -21.04 3.15 53.34
C ASP A 54 -21.19 3.79 51.96
N VAL A 55 -21.90 4.92 51.88
CA VAL A 55 -22.06 5.68 50.64
C VAL A 55 -20.72 6.27 50.19
N LYS A 56 -19.87 6.72 51.12
CA LYS A 56 -18.51 7.19 50.81
C LYS A 56 -17.63 6.05 50.31
N LYS A 57 -17.66 4.89 50.95
CA LYS A 57 -16.94 3.67 50.52
C LYS A 57 -17.37 3.27 49.11
N GLN A 58 -18.68 3.18 48.85
CA GLN A 58 -19.19 2.87 47.52
C GLN A 58 -18.76 3.90 46.48
N SER A 59 -18.80 5.19 46.82
CA SER A 59 -18.33 6.26 45.92
C SER A 59 -16.83 6.14 45.60
N LYS A 60 -15.99 5.78 46.58
CA LYS A 60 -14.56 5.53 46.38
C LYS A 60 -14.34 4.32 45.46
N ILE A 61 -15.07 3.23 45.65
CA ILE A 61 -15.01 2.03 44.80
C ILE A 61 -15.42 2.39 43.36
N ASN A 62 -16.55 3.08 43.18
CA ASN A 62 -17.04 3.48 41.88
C ASN A 62 -16.06 4.41 41.16
N SER A 63 -15.40 5.32 41.89
CA SER A 63 -14.34 6.18 41.35
C SER A 63 -13.13 5.36 40.87
N LYS A 64 -12.66 4.40 41.69
CA LYS A 64 -11.59 3.47 41.29
C LYS A 64 -11.97 2.66 40.04
N ASN A 65 -13.21 2.16 39.98
CA ASN A 65 -13.70 1.40 38.82
C ASN A 65 -13.82 2.27 37.57
N ARG A 66 -14.26 3.53 37.71
CA ARG A 66 -14.30 4.48 36.59
C ARG A 66 -12.89 4.74 36.03
N LYS A 67 -11.87 4.86 36.89
CA LYS A 67 -10.46 5.01 36.46
C LYS A 67 -9.93 3.80 35.70
N LYS A 68 -10.51 2.61 35.88
CA LYS A 68 -10.14 1.39 35.15
C LYS A 68 -10.80 1.29 33.77
N GLN A 69 -11.68 2.21 33.39
CA GLN A 69 -12.26 2.20 32.04
C GLN A 69 -11.19 2.47 31.00
N LYS A 70 -11.08 1.56 30.03
CA LYS A 70 -10.17 1.64 28.89
C LYS A 70 -10.93 2.07 27.65
N MET A 71 -10.27 2.78 26.74
CA MET A 71 -10.79 3.17 25.43
C MET A 71 -12.17 3.86 25.50
N PRO A 72 -12.30 4.98 26.25
CA PRO A 72 -13.55 5.70 26.36
C PRO A 72 -13.98 6.28 25.00
N HIS A 73 -15.29 6.35 24.81
CA HIS A 73 -15.92 7.03 23.70
C HIS A 73 -15.62 8.55 23.69
N ARG A 74 -15.45 9.16 22.50
CA ARG A 74 -15.04 10.56 22.34
C ARG A 74 -16.00 11.45 21.56
N THR A 75 -17.13 10.95 21.05
CA THR A 75 -18.14 11.77 20.33
C THR A 75 -19.00 12.66 21.26
N GLY A 76 -18.53 12.94 22.48
CA GLY A 76 -19.15 13.86 23.42
C GLY A 76 -20.54 13.42 23.89
N ARG A 77 -21.55 14.29 23.68
CA ARG A 77 -22.95 14.03 24.05
C ARG A 77 -23.70 13.15 23.05
N LYS A 78 -23.10 12.86 21.89
CA LYS A 78 -23.68 11.97 20.90
C LYS A 78 -23.61 10.53 21.42
N ASP A 79 -24.71 9.81 21.35
CA ASP A 79 -24.74 8.39 21.69
C ASP A 79 -24.41 7.53 20.45
N HIS A 80 -24.16 6.25 20.68
CA HIS A 80 -23.86 5.33 19.58
C HIS A 80 -25.06 5.11 18.64
N VAL A 81 -26.30 5.34 19.11
CA VAL A 81 -27.50 5.20 18.27
C VAL A 81 -27.51 6.29 17.20
N ASN A 82 -27.33 7.55 17.60
CA ASN A 82 -27.23 8.66 16.65
C ASN A 82 -25.98 8.52 15.78
N LEU A 83 -24.85 8.06 16.34
CA LEU A 83 -23.65 7.82 15.54
C LEU A 83 -23.88 6.74 14.47
N ARG A 84 -24.57 5.65 14.80
CA ARG A 84 -24.96 4.61 13.83
C ARG A 84 -25.82 5.19 12.72
N GLU A 85 -26.83 5.98 13.08
CA GLU A 85 -27.71 6.61 12.09
C GLU A 85 -26.95 7.54 11.15
N GLU A 86 -26.04 8.36 11.69
CA GLU A 86 -25.19 9.24 10.88
C GLU A 86 -24.27 8.45 9.93
N LEU A 87 -23.68 7.35 10.39
CA LEU A 87 -22.86 6.48 9.55
C LEU A 87 -23.70 5.79 8.48
N ARG A 88 -24.91 5.35 8.83
CA ARG A 88 -25.86 4.74 7.89
C ARG A 88 -26.24 5.70 6.78
N ILE A 89 -26.55 6.96 7.11
CA ILE A 89 -26.90 8.00 6.14
C ILE A 89 -25.69 8.31 5.23
N LYS A 90 -24.47 8.35 5.77
CA LYS A 90 -23.26 8.65 4.99
C LYS A 90 -22.85 7.54 4.04
N THR A 91 -22.87 6.30 4.50
CA THR A 91 -22.39 5.13 3.74
C THR A 91 -23.50 4.47 2.93
N GLY A 92 -24.78 4.75 3.24
CA GLY A 92 -25.94 4.09 2.64
C GLY A 92 -26.13 2.63 3.08
N LYS A 93 -25.33 2.15 4.04
CA LYS A 93 -25.31 0.77 4.54
C LYS A 93 -25.36 0.76 6.06
N GLU A 94 -25.90 -0.30 6.65
CA GLU A 94 -25.89 -0.47 8.10
C GLU A 94 -24.44 -0.54 8.61
N PRO A 95 -24.04 0.24 9.64
CA PRO A 95 -22.68 0.19 10.17
C PRO A 95 -22.41 -1.07 11.01
N SER A 96 -21.24 -1.66 10.83
CA SER A 96 -20.76 -2.74 11.72
C SER A 96 -20.44 -2.21 13.13
N LYS A 97 -20.30 -3.10 14.11
CA LYS A 97 -19.77 -2.76 15.43
C LYS A 97 -18.39 -2.14 15.35
N LEU A 98 -17.55 -2.65 14.45
CA LEU A 98 -16.19 -2.19 14.24
C LEU A 98 -16.19 -0.74 13.74
N ASP A 99 -17.01 -0.43 12.73
CA ASP A 99 -17.12 0.92 12.16
C ASP A 99 -17.52 1.94 13.22
N VAL A 100 -18.55 1.59 14.03
CA VAL A 100 -18.99 2.45 15.12
C VAL A 100 -17.88 2.58 16.16
N PHE A 101 -17.18 1.51 16.52
CA PHE A 101 -16.11 1.58 17.51
C PHE A 101 -15.02 2.57 17.10
N ILE A 102 -14.53 2.46 15.86
CA ILE A 102 -13.50 3.31 15.27
C ILE A 102 -13.97 4.77 15.25
N HIS A 103 -15.10 5.06 14.59
CA HIS A 103 -15.61 6.43 14.46
C HIS A 103 -15.91 7.11 15.79
N SER A 104 -16.36 6.33 16.77
CA SER A 104 -16.71 6.83 18.09
C SER A 104 -15.49 7.23 18.94
N ARG A 105 -14.28 6.89 18.48
CA ARG A 105 -12.99 7.08 19.18
C ARG A 105 -11.96 7.87 18.40
N GLN A 106 -12.26 8.26 17.16
CA GLN A 106 -11.42 9.15 16.35
C GLN A 106 -11.27 10.53 17.02
N GLY A 107 -10.08 11.13 16.92
CA GLY A 107 -9.82 12.49 17.40
C GLY A 107 -8.34 12.80 17.64
N LYS A 108 -8.03 14.10 17.83
CA LYS A 108 -6.65 14.63 17.94
C LYS A 108 -5.84 14.14 19.14
N GLN A 109 -6.49 13.68 20.21
CA GLN A 109 -5.83 13.18 21.43
C GLN A 109 -6.35 11.78 21.75
N MET A 110 -5.98 10.81 20.92
CA MET A 110 -6.31 9.40 21.14
C MET A 110 -5.35 8.79 22.17
N ASP A 111 -5.88 7.96 23.07
CA ASP A 111 -5.03 7.21 24.01
C ASP A 111 -4.22 6.16 23.23
N GLU A 112 -2.96 5.94 23.62
CA GLU A 112 -2.05 4.99 22.96
C GLU A 112 -2.69 3.60 22.77
N LEU A 113 -3.31 3.06 23.82
CA LEU A 113 -4.01 1.78 23.75
C LEU A 113 -5.14 1.77 22.70
N THR A 114 -5.88 2.88 22.57
CA THR A 114 -6.95 2.99 21.58
C THR A 114 -6.38 3.05 20.17
N SER A 115 -5.26 3.78 20.00
CA SER A 115 -4.54 3.89 18.73
C SER A 115 -4.07 2.53 18.24
N GLN A 116 -3.35 1.80 19.10
CA GLN A 116 -2.86 0.46 18.80
C GLN A 116 -4.01 -0.49 18.46
N THR A 117 -5.09 -0.48 19.24
CA THR A 117 -6.26 -1.33 18.98
C THR A 117 -6.90 -1.04 17.63
N ILE A 118 -7.05 0.25 17.27
CA ILE A 118 -7.61 0.64 15.97
C ILE A 118 -6.65 0.30 14.82
N ALA A 119 -5.34 0.45 15.03
CA ALA A 119 -4.34 0.04 14.05
C ALA A 119 -4.42 -1.47 13.78
N THR A 120 -4.44 -2.29 14.82
CA THR A 120 -4.63 -3.75 14.69
C THR A 120 -5.94 -4.09 13.98
N MET A 121 -7.05 -3.40 14.30
CA MET A 121 -8.31 -3.59 13.59
C MET A 121 -8.18 -3.32 12.09
N ASN A 122 -7.54 -2.22 11.71
CA ASN A 122 -7.34 -1.86 10.30
C ASN A 122 -6.38 -2.82 9.58
N GLU A 123 -5.31 -3.25 10.24
CA GLU A 123 -4.36 -4.25 9.71
C GLU A 123 -5.05 -5.59 9.45
N GLU A 124 -5.87 -6.07 10.39
CA GLU A 124 -6.62 -7.31 10.20
C GLU A 124 -7.67 -7.20 9.09
N ILE A 125 -8.30 -6.04 8.91
CA ILE A 125 -9.18 -5.80 7.75
C ILE A 125 -8.40 -5.90 6.44
N GLN A 126 -7.18 -5.34 6.37
CA GLN A 126 -6.37 -5.38 5.15
C GLN A 126 -5.96 -6.81 4.76
N LYS A 127 -5.81 -7.71 5.73
CA LYS A 127 -5.52 -9.14 5.50
C LYS A 127 -6.71 -9.90 4.91
N LEU A 128 -7.93 -9.39 5.01
CA LEU A 128 -9.10 -10.05 4.45
C LEU A 128 -9.18 -9.88 2.93
N PRO A 129 -9.77 -10.85 2.22
CA PRO A 129 -10.11 -10.74 0.80
C PRO A 129 -10.95 -9.50 0.54
N GLU A 130 -10.78 -8.87 -0.62
CA GLU A 130 -11.43 -7.60 -0.95
C GLU A 130 -12.97 -7.67 -0.90
N THR A 131 -13.53 -8.81 -1.32
CA THR A 131 -14.96 -9.15 -1.24
C THR A 131 -15.50 -9.14 0.19
N SER A 132 -14.67 -9.56 1.14
CA SER A 132 -15.02 -9.77 2.54
C SER A 132 -14.73 -8.56 3.44
N ARG A 133 -13.94 -7.59 2.95
CA ARG A 133 -13.59 -6.36 3.70
C ARG A 133 -14.78 -5.50 4.06
N ASP A 134 -15.84 -5.50 3.25
CA ASP A 134 -17.05 -4.70 3.50
C ASP A 134 -18.20 -5.50 4.12
N ASP A 135 -18.05 -6.81 4.35
CA ASP A 135 -19.09 -7.61 5.01
C ASP A 135 -19.11 -7.30 6.52
N ASN A 136 -20.24 -6.76 6.99
CA ASN A 136 -20.47 -6.45 8.40
C ASN A 136 -20.32 -7.65 9.34
N PHE A 137 -20.69 -8.85 8.88
CA PHE A 137 -20.56 -10.07 9.66
C PHE A 137 -19.09 -10.36 9.96
N VAL A 138 -18.22 -10.21 8.96
CA VAL A 138 -16.78 -10.42 9.10
C VAL A 138 -16.16 -9.37 10.02
N LYS A 139 -16.54 -8.09 9.82
CA LYS A 139 -16.10 -6.99 10.70
C LYS A 139 -16.54 -7.19 12.15
N ASP A 140 -17.75 -7.70 12.39
CA ASP A 140 -18.27 -7.96 13.73
C ASP A 140 -17.55 -9.13 14.42
N ILE A 141 -17.22 -10.20 13.69
CA ILE A 141 -16.39 -11.30 14.21
C ILE A 141 -14.99 -10.79 14.57
N LEU A 142 -14.37 -10.03 13.66
CA LEU A 142 -13.04 -9.45 13.90
C LEU A 142 -13.04 -8.56 15.15
N TYR A 143 -14.08 -7.73 15.28
CA TYR A 143 -14.28 -6.86 16.44
C TYR A 143 -14.34 -7.66 17.76
N GLU A 144 -15.04 -8.79 17.78
CA GLU A 144 -15.13 -9.67 18.94
C GLU A 144 -13.83 -10.43 19.22
N ASN A 145 -13.08 -10.83 18.18
CA ASN A 145 -11.77 -11.46 18.35
C ASN A 145 -10.75 -10.51 19.00
N ILE A 146 -10.76 -9.23 18.62
CA ILE A 146 -9.81 -8.24 19.14
C ILE A 146 -10.19 -7.76 20.55
N LEU A 147 -11.48 -7.47 20.80
CA LEU A 147 -11.93 -6.90 22.08
C LEU A 147 -12.47 -7.94 23.07
N GLY A 148 -12.47 -9.21 22.67
CA GLY A 148 -13.09 -10.32 23.38
C GLY A 148 -14.61 -10.36 23.24
N PRO A 149 -15.25 -11.43 23.74
CA PRO A 149 -16.69 -11.64 23.61
C PRO A 149 -17.51 -10.53 24.28
N GLU A 150 -18.73 -10.33 23.79
CA GLU A 150 -19.68 -9.39 24.37
C GLU A 150 -20.09 -9.81 25.79
N LYS A 151 -20.36 -8.83 26.66
CA LYS A 151 -20.79 -9.11 28.02
C LYS A 151 -22.30 -9.37 28.07
N PRO A 152 -22.77 -10.27 28.94
CA PRO A 152 -24.21 -10.47 29.15
C PRO A 152 -24.92 -9.15 29.49
N GLY A 153 -26.10 -8.94 28.89
CA GLY A 153 -26.99 -7.84 29.22
C GLY A 153 -26.65 -6.47 28.62
N ARG A 154 -25.55 -6.33 27.85
CA ARG A 154 -25.27 -5.10 27.10
C ARG A 154 -24.36 -5.33 25.92
N LEU A 155 -24.81 -4.93 24.73
CA LEU A 155 -23.96 -4.85 23.55
C LEU A 155 -23.12 -3.58 23.55
N ARG A 156 -21.82 -3.72 23.28
CA ARG A 156 -20.97 -2.58 22.90
C ARG A 156 -21.47 -2.01 21.56
N THR A 157 -21.21 -0.72 21.33
CA THR A 157 -21.51 0.02 20.08
C THR A 157 -22.97 0.13 19.61
N TYR A 158 -23.95 -0.55 20.23
CA TYR A 158 -25.38 -0.40 19.92
C TYR A 158 -26.12 0.66 20.77
N GLY A 159 -25.42 1.24 21.76
CA GLY A 159 -25.96 2.31 22.60
C GLY A 159 -26.40 1.85 23.98
N VAL A 160 -27.31 2.59 24.60
CA VAL A 160 -27.79 2.30 25.96
C VAL A 160 -29.05 1.44 25.88
N GLY A 161 -29.02 0.27 26.52
CA GLY A 161 -30.18 -0.60 26.67
C GLY A 161 -30.30 -1.71 25.63
N ALA A 162 -29.50 -1.68 24.55
CA ALA A 162 -29.45 -2.78 23.59
C ALA A 162 -28.76 -4.00 24.22
N THR A 163 -29.46 -5.12 24.22
CA THR A 163 -28.94 -6.42 24.65
C THR A 163 -28.69 -7.33 23.45
N PRO A 164 -27.82 -8.34 23.58
CA PRO A 164 -27.63 -9.34 22.53
C PRO A 164 -28.94 -9.98 22.05
N LYS A 165 -29.89 -10.19 22.97
CA LYS A 165 -31.21 -10.77 22.66
C LYS A 165 -32.03 -9.86 21.74
N ASP A 166 -31.99 -8.55 21.96
CA ASP A 166 -32.75 -7.57 21.16
C ASP A 166 -32.24 -7.48 19.72
N VAL A 167 -30.91 -7.56 19.54
CA VAL A 167 -30.25 -7.34 18.25
C VAL A 167 -30.18 -8.61 17.43
N TYR A 168 -29.75 -9.71 18.03
CA TYR A 168 -29.59 -10.98 17.31
C TYR A 168 -30.87 -11.79 17.22
N ARG A 169 -31.95 -11.34 17.87
CA ARG A 169 -33.21 -12.08 18.00
C ARG A 169 -32.99 -13.53 18.44
N MET A 170 -31.93 -13.78 19.21
CA MET A 170 -31.71 -15.07 19.86
C MET A 170 -32.70 -15.15 21.01
N SER A 171 -33.93 -15.57 20.70
CA SER A 171 -34.93 -15.84 21.72
C SER A 171 -34.44 -17.00 22.58
N ASP A 172 -34.76 -16.99 23.87
CA ASP A 172 -34.52 -18.14 24.75
C ASP A 172 -35.29 -19.41 24.28
N ASN A 173 -36.16 -19.28 23.27
CA ASN A 173 -36.93 -20.35 22.65
C ASN A 173 -36.33 -20.88 21.33
N MET A 174 -35.10 -20.47 20.96
CA MET A 174 -34.42 -21.10 19.82
C MET A 174 -34.10 -22.55 20.18
N ASN A 175 -34.70 -23.49 19.44
CA ASN A 175 -34.38 -24.90 19.62
C ASN A 175 -32.92 -25.17 19.20
N ASP A 176 -32.36 -26.31 19.65
CA ASP A 176 -30.95 -26.62 19.38
C ASP A 176 -30.65 -26.75 17.87
N GLY A 177 -31.66 -27.11 17.07
CA GLY A 177 -31.57 -27.12 15.61
C GLY A 177 -31.37 -25.73 15.00
N GLN A 178 -32.06 -24.70 15.51
CA GLN A 178 -31.92 -23.32 15.04
C GLN A 178 -30.57 -22.70 15.44
N LYS A 179 -30.07 -23.04 16.64
CA LYS A 179 -28.73 -22.63 17.07
C LYS A 179 -27.66 -23.26 16.19
N LYS A 180 -27.79 -24.57 15.94
CA LYS A 180 -26.88 -25.30 15.06
C LYS A 180 -26.90 -24.77 13.63
N ALA A 181 -28.09 -24.49 13.06
CA ALA A 181 -28.19 -23.92 11.72
C ALA A 181 -27.53 -22.53 11.60
N PHE A 182 -27.64 -21.69 12.63
CA PHE A 182 -26.92 -20.42 12.68
C PHE A 182 -25.40 -20.62 12.76
N GLU A 183 -24.94 -21.56 13.57
CA GLU A 183 -23.53 -21.91 13.73
C GLU A 183 -22.94 -22.53 12.45
N ASP A 184 -23.71 -23.38 11.76
CA ASP A 184 -23.36 -23.96 10.46
C ASP A 184 -23.24 -22.86 9.39
N ALA A 185 -24.18 -21.90 9.34
CA ALA A 185 -24.11 -20.76 8.43
C ALA A 185 -22.92 -19.83 8.71
N VAL A 186 -22.57 -19.65 9.99
CA VAL A 186 -21.35 -18.92 10.40
C VAL A 186 -20.11 -19.66 9.91
N ASN A 187 -20.04 -20.98 10.11
CA ASN A 187 -18.91 -21.80 9.69
C ASN A 187 -18.77 -21.84 8.16
N GLU A 188 -19.87 -21.93 7.42
CA GLU A 188 -19.88 -21.88 5.97
C GLU A 188 -19.28 -20.55 5.47
N LYS A 189 -19.74 -19.41 6.01
CA LYS A 189 -19.14 -18.11 5.68
C LYS A 189 -17.65 -18.05 6.01
N VAL A 190 -17.23 -18.57 7.16
CA VAL A 190 -15.82 -18.61 7.55
C VAL A 190 -14.99 -19.44 6.56
N GLU A 191 -15.52 -20.58 6.09
CA GLU A 191 -14.83 -21.42 5.12
C GLU A 191 -14.75 -20.79 3.73
N ILE A 192 -15.80 -20.08 3.27
CA ILE A 192 -15.76 -19.29 2.03
C ILE A 192 -14.63 -18.27 2.09
N ILE A 193 -14.57 -17.48 3.17
CA ILE A 193 -13.54 -16.45 3.37
C ILE A 193 -12.14 -17.07 3.40
N ARG A 194 -11.99 -18.22 4.08
CA ARG A 194 -10.72 -18.97 4.10
C ARG A 194 -10.34 -19.49 2.71
N GLY A 195 -11.32 -19.90 1.90
CA GLY A 195 -11.15 -20.29 0.51
C GLY A 195 -10.62 -19.14 -0.34
N GLU A 196 -11.34 -18.01 -0.33
CA GLU A 196 -10.96 -16.79 -1.05
C GLU A 196 -9.54 -16.33 -0.68
N LEU A 197 -9.20 -16.34 0.62
CA LEU A 197 -7.87 -15.96 1.10
C LEU A 197 -6.77 -16.90 0.59
N ARG A 198 -7.04 -18.21 0.53
CA ARG A 198 -6.09 -19.20 -0.03
C ARG A 198 -5.88 -18.99 -1.52
N GLU A 199 -6.95 -18.75 -2.27
CA GLU A 199 -6.87 -18.48 -3.70
C GLU A 199 -6.08 -17.20 -4.00
N GLU A 200 -6.36 -16.11 -3.29
CA GLU A 200 -5.61 -14.86 -3.44
C GLU A 200 -4.12 -15.04 -3.10
N MET A 201 -3.80 -15.77 -2.02
CA MET A 201 -2.42 -16.09 -1.65
C MET A 201 -1.72 -16.93 -2.72
N ASN A 202 -2.40 -17.93 -3.28
CA ASN A 202 -1.87 -18.78 -4.35
C ASN A 202 -1.63 -17.98 -5.64
N SER A 203 -2.55 -17.07 -6.00
CA SER A 203 -2.38 -16.16 -7.15
C SER A 203 -1.14 -15.29 -6.97
N LYS A 204 -0.99 -14.61 -5.83
CA LYS A 204 0.19 -13.78 -5.56
C LYS A 204 1.49 -14.58 -5.56
N LEU A 205 1.45 -15.83 -5.07
CA LEU A 205 2.60 -16.72 -5.13
C LEU A 205 2.96 -17.12 -6.57
N ALA A 206 1.95 -17.31 -7.44
CA ALA A 206 2.16 -17.57 -8.86
C ALA A 206 2.80 -16.35 -9.55
N ASP A 207 2.25 -15.16 -9.33
CA ASP A 207 2.79 -13.90 -9.87
C ASP A 207 4.26 -13.69 -9.44
N PHE A 208 4.56 -13.93 -8.16
CA PHE A 208 5.92 -13.84 -7.64
C PHE A 208 6.87 -14.88 -8.25
N LYS A 209 6.39 -16.10 -8.51
CA LYS A 209 7.17 -17.14 -9.20
C LYS A 209 7.46 -16.74 -10.63
N GLU A 210 6.47 -16.22 -11.36
CA GLU A 210 6.64 -15.74 -12.73
C GLU A 210 7.63 -14.59 -12.80
N GLU A 211 7.54 -13.62 -11.88
CA GLU A 211 8.50 -12.52 -11.79
C GLU A 211 9.92 -13.01 -11.53
N LEU A 212 10.09 -13.97 -10.60
CA LEU A 212 11.39 -14.56 -10.30
C LEU A 212 11.97 -15.32 -11.51
N ILE A 213 11.13 -16.06 -12.24
CA ILE A 213 11.54 -16.75 -13.48
C ILE A 213 11.95 -15.72 -14.53
N ALA A 214 11.16 -14.66 -14.74
CA ALA A 214 11.47 -13.60 -15.70
C ALA A 214 12.78 -12.89 -15.36
N GLN A 215 13.04 -12.60 -14.09
CA GLN A 215 14.31 -12.04 -13.61
C GLN A 215 15.48 -12.99 -13.87
N PHE A 216 15.31 -14.29 -13.58
CA PHE A 216 16.34 -15.29 -13.82
C PHE A 216 16.66 -15.44 -15.31
N GLU A 217 15.64 -15.52 -16.17
CA GLU A 217 15.79 -15.59 -17.62
C GLU A 217 16.47 -14.35 -18.19
N ALA A 218 16.10 -13.15 -17.74
CA ALA A 218 16.73 -11.91 -18.18
C ALA A 218 18.23 -11.89 -17.83
N ARG A 219 18.58 -12.34 -16.61
CA ARG A 219 19.97 -12.45 -16.17
C ARG A 219 20.75 -13.50 -16.97
N MET A 220 20.13 -14.63 -17.27
CA MET A 220 20.73 -15.67 -18.11
C MET A 220 20.96 -15.18 -19.54
N ARG A 221 19.98 -14.50 -20.16
CA ARG A 221 20.12 -13.91 -21.49
C ARG A 221 21.27 -12.90 -21.55
N ALA A 222 21.37 -12.01 -20.56
CA ALA A 222 22.48 -11.05 -20.47
C ALA A 222 23.84 -11.76 -20.45
N SER A 223 24.00 -12.76 -19.59
CA SER A 223 25.23 -13.57 -19.50
C SER A 223 25.56 -14.29 -20.81
N THR A 224 24.57 -14.90 -21.47
CA THR A 224 24.80 -15.55 -22.78
C THR A 224 25.16 -14.55 -23.87
N CYS A 225 24.60 -13.34 -23.84
CA CYS A 225 24.95 -12.28 -24.79
C CYS A 225 26.39 -11.80 -24.58
N ASP A 226 26.83 -11.68 -23.33
CA ASP A 226 28.20 -11.35 -22.97
C ASP A 226 29.18 -12.41 -23.49
N LEU A 227 28.91 -13.70 -23.23
CA LEU A 227 29.70 -14.81 -23.75
C LEU A 227 29.76 -14.83 -25.29
N ALA A 228 28.62 -14.66 -25.97
CA ALA A 228 28.58 -14.61 -27.43
C ALA A 228 29.34 -13.39 -28.00
N SER A 229 29.35 -12.27 -27.28
CA SER A 229 30.12 -11.09 -27.66
C SER A 229 31.63 -11.31 -27.51
N LEU A 230 32.07 -12.03 -26.47
CA LEU A 230 33.46 -12.42 -26.26
C LEU A 230 33.94 -13.38 -27.35
N GLN A 231 33.16 -14.43 -27.65
CA GLN A 231 33.48 -15.36 -28.74
C GLN A 231 33.60 -14.66 -30.09
N ARG A 232 32.71 -13.69 -30.39
CA ARG A 232 32.81 -12.88 -31.61
C ARG A 232 34.09 -12.05 -31.65
N ARG A 233 34.52 -11.46 -30.52
CA ARG A 233 35.77 -10.71 -30.44
C ARG A 233 36.99 -11.60 -30.66
N GLU A 234 37.03 -12.78 -30.05
CA GLU A 234 38.10 -13.77 -30.23
C GLU A 234 38.19 -14.25 -31.69
N MET A 235 37.05 -14.60 -32.30
CA MET A 235 37.00 -15.01 -33.72
C MET A 235 37.46 -13.89 -34.66
N ASN A 236 37.09 -12.64 -34.38
CA ASN A 236 37.54 -11.50 -35.16
C ASN A 236 39.03 -11.23 -34.98
N ALA A 237 39.56 -11.32 -33.76
CA ALA A 237 40.99 -11.19 -33.49
C ALA A 237 41.81 -12.30 -34.18
N ALA A 238 41.32 -13.54 -34.17
CA ALA A 238 41.95 -14.66 -34.86
C ALA A 238 41.98 -14.45 -36.39
N LYS A 239 40.88 -13.97 -36.98
CA LYS A 239 40.85 -13.60 -38.41
C LYS A 239 41.84 -12.48 -38.73
N GLN A 240 41.95 -11.49 -37.85
CA GLN A 240 42.84 -10.35 -38.05
C GLN A 240 44.31 -10.78 -37.97
N SER A 241 44.64 -11.72 -37.07
CA SER A 241 45.95 -12.37 -37.01
C SER A 241 46.26 -13.18 -38.27
N GLN A 242 45.32 -13.98 -38.77
CA GLN A 242 45.53 -14.73 -40.02
C GLN A 242 45.75 -13.81 -41.23
N ILE A 243 45.06 -12.67 -41.26
CA ILE A 243 45.25 -11.65 -42.30
C ILE A 243 46.65 -11.03 -42.17
N SER A 244 47.12 -10.68 -40.97
CA SER A 244 48.47 -10.15 -40.78
C SER A 244 49.55 -11.16 -41.15
N ASP A 245 49.39 -12.42 -40.78
CA ASP A 245 50.35 -13.49 -41.10
C ASP A 245 50.42 -13.72 -42.62
N SER A 246 49.27 -13.68 -43.31
CA SER A 246 49.20 -13.82 -44.77
C SER A 246 49.84 -12.63 -45.49
N LEU A 247 49.68 -11.42 -44.97
CA LEU A 247 50.34 -10.22 -45.49
C LEU A 247 51.85 -10.26 -45.25
N GLU A 248 52.32 -10.72 -44.09
CA GLU A 248 53.75 -10.92 -43.83
C GLU A 248 54.38 -11.98 -44.75
N VAL A 249 53.66 -13.07 -45.03
CA VAL A 249 54.09 -14.11 -45.98
C VAL A 249 54.15 -13.55 -47.41
N GLY A 250 53.15 -12.77 -47.82
CA GLY A 250 53.14 -12.07 -49.11
C GLY A 250 54.30 -11.08 -49.24
N ASP A 251 54.57 -10.31 -48.20
CA ASP A 251 55.71 -9.38 -48.13
C ASP A 251 57.05 -10.10 -48.14
N ARG A 252 57.13 -11.31 -47.56
CA ARG A 252 58.32 -12.17 -47.60
C ARG A 252 58.54 -12.75 -49.01
N MET A 253 57.49 -13.25 -49.66
CA MET A 253 57.56 -13.73 -51.05
C MET A 253 57.94 -12.61 -52.02
N ASN A 254 57.38 -11.40 -51.86
CA ASN A 254 57.76 -10.25 -52.67
C ASN A 254 59.22 -9.82 -52.45
N ARG A 255 59.76 -9.98 -51.24
CA ARG A 255 61.18 -9.75 -50.96
C ARG A 255 62.08 -10.80 -51.65
N GLU A 256 61.65 -12.06 -51.69
CA GLU A 256 62.38 -13.16 -52.35
C GLU A 256 62.29 -13.11 -53.89
N VAL A 257 61.16 -12.68 -54.46
CA VAL A 257 61.02 -12.43 -55.91
C VAL A 257 61.82 -11.18 -56.31
N GLY A 258 61.82 -10.13 -55.48
CA GLY A 258 62.65 -8.94 -55.69
C GLY A 258 64.16 -9.21 -55.64
N THR A 259 64.62 -10.25 -54.94
CA THR A 259 66.01 -10.72 -55.00
C THR A 259 66.31 -11.53 -56.27
N ASN A 260 65.34 -12.29 -56.80
CA ASN A 260 65.52 -13.07 -58.03
C ASN A 260 65.48 -12.19 -59.30
N ASP A 261 64.64 -11.13 -59.32
CA ASP A 261 64.64 -10.15 -60.40
C ASP A 261 65.92 -9.29 -60.39
N ALA A 262 66.52 -9.02 -59.23
CA ALA A 262 67.79 -8.30 -59.12
C ALA A 262 69.02 -9.12 -59.57
N GLU A 263 68.93 -10.46 -59.61
CA GLU A 263 69.97 -11.34 -60.16
C GLU A 263 69.86 -11.56 -61.68
N MET A 264 68.68 -11.36 -62.29
CA MET A 264 68.52 -11.53 -63.74
C MET A 264 68.98 -10.31 -64.56
N TYR A 265 69.03 -9.10 -63.98
CA TYR A 265 69.45 -7.87 -64.68
C TYR A 265 70.90 -7.44 -64.38
N LYS A 266 71.85 -8.40 -64.36
CA LYS A 266 73.29 -8.09 -64.37
C LYS A 266 74.03 -8.46 -65.65
N GLU A 267 73.36 -8.99 -66.67
CA GLU A 267 73.95 -9.14 -68.00
C GLU A 267 72.98 -8.64 -69.07
N VAL A 268 73.53 -7.82 -69.97
CA VAL A 268 72.90 -7.11 -71.09
C VAL A 268 72.20 -5.80 -70.71
N GLY A 269 73.03 -4.76 -70.61
CA GLY A 269 72.58 -3.39 -70.60
C GLY A 269 72.09 -2.89 -71.96
N THR A 270 71.28 -1.83 -71.86
CA THR A 270 71.11 -0.71 -72.81
C THR A 270 70.64 -1.05 -74.22
N ASN A 271 69.36 -0.76 -74.52
CA ASN A 271 68.93 0.09 -75.66
C ASN A 271 67.40 0.16 -75.94
N ASP A 272 66.50 -0.09 -74.98
CA ASP A 272 65.03 0.03 -75.23
C ASP A 272 64.30 1.09 -74.37
N ALA A 273 65.05 1.96 -73.68
CA ALA A 273 64.47 2.95 -72.76
C ALA A 273 63.98 4.26 -73.42
N GLU A 274 64.28 4.51 -74.69
CA GLU A 274 63.91 5.79 -75.35
C GLU A 274 62.65 5.72 -76.22
N ILE A 275 62.20 4.53 -76.65
CA ILE A 275 61.01 4.40 -77.52
C ILE A 275 59.70 4.47 -76.71
N ASN A 276 59.68 3.96 -75.47
CA ASN A 276 58.46 3.93 -74.64
C ASN A 276 58.11 5.26 -73.95
N LYS A 277 59.04 6.21 -73.86
CA LYS A 277 58.79 7.51 -73.21
C LYS A 277 58.03 8.49 -74.13
N CYS A 278 58.18 8.35 -75.45
CA CYS A 278 57.50 9.20 -76.43
C CYS A 278 56.03 8.80 -76.66
N GLU A 279 55.70 7.50 -76.59
CA GLU A 279 54.33 7.01 -76.74
C GLU A 279 53.45 7.25 -75.50
N MET A 280 54.00 7.18 -74.29
CA MET A 280 53.25 7.48 -73.07
C MET A 280 52.90 8.98 -72.95
N ASN A 281 53.80 9.88 -73.36
CA ASN A 281 53.53 11.32 -73.31
C ASN A 281 52.44 11.77 -74.30
N LYS A 282 52.27 11.10 -75.44
CA LYS A 282 51.15 11.36 -76.38
C LYS A 282 49.80 10.91 -75.82
N LYS A 283 49.77 9.81 -75.05
CA LYS A 283 48.53 9.30 -74.42
C LYS A 283 48.09 10.14 -73.23
N VAL A 284 49.04 10.66 -72.43
CA VAL A 284 48.72 11.51 -71.28
C VAL A 284 48.17 12.89 -71.71
N SER A 285 48.68 13.47 -72.80
CA SER A 285 48.14 14.73 -73.36
C SER A 285 46.70 14.56 -73.88
N SER A 286 46.41 13.44 -74.57
CA SER A 286 45.08 13.15 -75.11
C SER A 286 44.01 12.96 -74.01
N ILE A 287 44.39 12.39 -72.87
CA ILE A 287 43.47 12.18 -71.74
C ILE A 287 43.19 13.50 -70.98
N ALA A 288 44.19 14.39 -70.87
CA ALA A 288 44.01 15.70 -70.26
C ALA A 288 43.01 16.58 -71.06
N ASP A 289 43.10 16.56 -72.40
CA ASP A 289 42.20 17.31 -73.30
C ASP A 289 40.73 16.78 -73.26
N ILE A 290 40.54 15.49 -72.98
CA ILE A 290 39.21 14.88 -72.82
C ILE A 290 38.55 15.27 -71.49
N LEU A 291 39.33 15.35 -70.41
CA LEU A 291 38.82 15.71 -69.08
C LEU A 291 38.45 17.20 -68.99
N GLU A 292 39.21 18.08 -69.64
CA GLU A 292 38.92 19.53 -69.64
C GLU A 292 37.63 19.87 -70.43
N ASN A 293 37.37 19.15 -71.53
CA ASN A 293 36.13 19.26 -72.31
C ASN A 293 34.87 18.72 -71.59
N HIS A 294 35.02 17.70 -70.74
CA HIS A 294 33.91 17.18 -69.94
C HIS A 294 33.49 18.13 -68.80
N HIS A 295 34.46 18.82 -68.18
CA HIS A 295 34.17 19.81 -67.13
C HIS A 295 33.51 21.10 -67.66
N THR A 296 33.87 21.55 -68.85
CA THR A 296 33.27 22.75 -69.49
C THR A 296 31.84 22.49 -70.02
N LYS A 297 31.55 21.30 -70.57
CA LYS A 297 30.18 20.89 -70.96
C LYS A 297 29.24 20.75 -69.76
N LYS A 298 29.72 20.22 -68.63
CA LYS A 298 28.93 20.08 -67.38
C LYS A 298 28.62 21.42 -66.71
N LYS A 299 29.49 22.43 -66.86
CA LYS A 299 29.22 23.81 -66.42
C LYS A 299 28.21 24.55 -67.32
N ARG A 300 28.26 24.39 -68.65
CA ARG A 300 27.28 25.01 -69.57
C ARG A 300 25.86 24.47 -69.38
N SER A 301 25.68 23.16 -69.19
CA SER A 301 24.37 22.53 -68.94
C SER A 301 23.70 23.00 -67.63
N ARG A 302 24.47 23.27 -66.57
CA ARG A 302 23.95 23.81 -65.30
C ARG A 302 23.54 25.29 -65.36
N THR A 303 23.98 26.03 -66.36
CA THR A 303 23.70 27.48 -66.48
C THR A 303 22.45 27.75 -67.32
N THR A 304 22.08 26.85 -68.25
CA THR A 304 20.84 26.94 -69.06
C THR A 304 19.58 26.49 -68.32
N CYS A 305 19.66 25.58 -67.34
CA CYS A 305 18.52 25.23 -66.48
C CYS A 305 18.13 26.29 -65.43
N LYS A 306 18.95 27.35 -65.23
CA LYS A 306 18.66 28.45 -64.31
C LYS A 306 18.09 29.71 -64.98
N ARG A 307 17.75 29.64 -66.27
CA ARG A 307 17.22 30.79 -67.04
C ARG A 307 15.86 30.54 -67.71
N LEU A 308 15.17 29.46 -67.31
CA LEU A 308 13.79 29.12 -67.73
C LEU A 308 12.93 28.68 -66.53
N ALA A 309 13.05 29.39 -65.41
CA ALA A 309 12.12 29.39 -64.28
C ALA A 309 11.97 30.84 -63.80
#